data_AF-A0A0U9HQX3-F1
#
_entry.id   AF-A0A0U9HQX3-F1
#
_cell.length_a   1.000
_cell.length_b   1.000
_cell.length_c   1.000
_cell.angle_alpha   90.00
_cell.angle_beta   90.00
_cell.angle_gamma   90.00
#
_symmetry.space_group_name_H-M   'P 1'
#
loop_
_entity.id
_entity.type
_entity.pdbx_description
1 polymer ?
#
loop_
_entity_poly.entity_id
_entity_poly.type
_entity_poly.pdbx_seq_one_letter_code
_entity_poly.pdbx_strand_id
1 'polypeptide(L)'
;MAAQKATSFLSNLTKSLRIKPPWKITGPAAGQEYLESVPDAGEYRKWGPGTAPKRVYIPHSEPDHVYNIKYYERDSRRQPRTRSIVQFDPKEMAAIEAEKAELPPTPGRYYGETWGRRVPLNDVGTDDGYTH
;
A
#
# COMPACT_ATOMS: atom_id res chain seq x y z
N MET A 1 33.94 13.04 30.79
CA MET A 1 35.00 12.35 30.01
C MET A 1 35.53 11.03 30.62
N ALA A 2 35.20 10.65 31.87
CA ALA A 2 35.65 9.37 32.44
C ALA A 2 34.77 8.15 32.03
N ALA A 3 33.44 8.32 31.98
CA ALA A 3 32.50 7.24 31.65
C ALA A 3 32.67 6.68 30.22
N GLN A 4 32.94 7.54 29.23
CA GLN A 4 33.20 7.12 27.84
C GLN A 4 34.49 6.29 27.68
N LYS A 5 35.47 6.49 28.57
CA LYS A 5 36.73 5.73 28.59
C LYS A 5 36.55 4.34 29.22
N ALA A 6 35.63 4.20 30.18
CA ALA A 6 35.32 2.91 30.81
C ALA A 6 34.52 1.96 29.89
N THR A 7 33.56 2.49 29.13
CA THR A 7 32.75 1.69 28.18
C THR A 7 33.57 1.17 27.01
N SER A 8 34.49 1.99 26.48
CA SER A 8 35.41 1.60 25.41
C SER A 8 36.39 0.50 25.85
N PHE A 9 36.90 0.54 27.08
CA PHE A 9 37.75 -0.52 27.64
C PHE A 9 37.02 -1.88 27.74
N LEU A 10 35.80 -1.90 28.29
CA LEU A 10 34.99 -3.12 28.40
C LEU A 10 34.65 -3.71 27.02
N SER A 11 34.33 -2.86 26.05
CA SER A 11 34.04 -3.30 24.68
C SER A 11 35.26 -3.91 23.96
N ASN A 12 36.47 -3.47 24.30
CA ASN A 12 37.71 -4.02 23.74
C ASN A 12 38.10 -5.34 24.41
N LEU A 13 37.82 -5.50 25.71
CA LEU A 13 38.05 -6.75 26.44
C LEU A 13 37.10 -7.87 26.00
N THR A 14 35.82 -7.58 25.81
CA THR A 14 34.84 -8.57 25.33
C THR A 14 35.13 -9.02 23.89
N LYS A 15 35.65 -8.11 23.05
CA LYS A 15 36.18 -8.44 21.72
C LYS A 15 37.41 -9.35 21.78
N SER A 16 38.36 -9.11 22.69
CA SER A 16 39.56 -9.97 22.81
C SER A 16 39.22 -11.38 23.29
N LEU A 17 38.19 -11.50 24.13
CA LEU A 17 37.66 -12.78 24.65
C LEU A 17 36.70 -13.48 23.67
N ARG A 18 36.48 -12.96 22.46
CA ARG A 18 35.55 -13.51 21.44
C ARG A 18 34.13 -13.79 21.95
N ILE A 19 33.66 -13.05 22.95
CA ILE A 19 32.32 -13.22 23.51
C ILE A 19 31.33 -12.58 22.53
N LYS A 20 30.66 -13.40 21.72
CA LYS A 20 29.57 -12.95 20.83
C LYS A 20 28.30 -12.72 21.65
N PRO A 21 27.52 -11.68 21.37
CA PRO A 21 26.20 -11.54 21.97
C PRO A 21 25.32 -12.73 21.53
N PRO A 22 24.42 -13.21 22.40
CA PRO A 22 23.70 -14.47 22.19
C PRO A 22 22.85 -14.48 20.91
N TRP A 23 22.24 -13.33 20.56
CA TRP A 23 21.45 -13.18 19.32
C TRP A 23 22.28 -13.13 18.02
N LYS A 24 23.62 -13.12 18.10
CA LYS A 24 24.53 -13.26 16.94
C LYS A 24 25.10 -14.68 16.81
N ILE A 25 24.66 -15.64 17.62
CA ILE A 25 25.10 -17.04 17.56
C ILE A 25 24.18 -17.84 16.64
N THR A 26 22.87 -17.60 16.71
CA THR A 26 21.86 -18.29 15.90
C THR A 26 20.80 -17.31 15.41
N GLY A 27 20.15 -17.66 14.30
CA GLY A 27 19.05 -16.88 13.72
C GLY A 27 19.50 -15.87 12.64
N PRO A 28 18.57 -15.04 12.13
CA PRO A 28 18.84 -14.15 11.00
C PRO A 28 20.00 -13.18 11.26
N ALA A 29 20.16 -12.71 12.50
CA ALA A 29 21.24 -11.80 12.89
C ALA A 29 22.62 -12.45 13.03
N ALA A 30 22.72 -13.78 12.86
CA ALA A 30 23.97 -14.54 12.85
C ALA A 30 24.50 -14.83 11.43
N GLY A 31 23.68 -14.58 10.40
CA GLY A 31 24.07 -14.74 8.99
C GLY A 31 25.08 -13.68 8.55
N GLN A 32 25.89 -14.00 7.53
CA GLN A 32 26.86 -13.06 6.96
C GLN A 32 26.18 -12.02 6.05
N GLU A 33 25.01 -12.37 5.55
CA GLU A 33 24.11 -11.53 4.76
C GLU A 33 23.36 -10.48 5.61
N TYR A 34 23.33 -10.65 6.93
CA TYR A 34 22.62 -9.74 7.81
C TYR A 34 23.38 -8.44 8.00
N LEU A 35 22.75 -7.35 7.57
CA LEU A 35 23.21 -5.99 7.80
C LEU A 35 22.28 -5.31 8.80
N GLU A 36 22.86 -4.57 9.74
CA GLU A 36 22.10 -3.78 10.70
C GLU A 36 21.33 -2.69 9.94
N SER A 37 20.01 -2.61 10.14
CA SER A 37 19.09 -1.80 9.33
C SER A 37 19.08 -0.32 9.66
N VAL A 38 19.97 0.14 10.54
CA VAL A 38 20.05 1.54 10.96
C VAL A 38 21.10 2.23 10.09
N PRO A 39 20.71 2.84 8.96
CA PRO A 39 21.65 3.60 8.14
C PRO A 39 22.17 4.79 8.95
N ASP A 40 23.38 5.23 8.64
CA ASP A 40 23.87 6.49 9.19
C ASP A 40 22.96 7.65 8.75
N ALA A 41 22.81 8.65 9.61
CA ALA A 41 21.95 9.79 9.33
C ALA A 41 22.37 10.53 8.06
N GLY A 42 23.67 10.59 7.76
CA GLY A 42 24.21 11.19 6.55
C GLY A 42 23.96 10.37 5.28
N GLU A 43 23.90 9.04 5.41
CA GLU A 43 23.64 8.12 4.30
C GLU A 43 22.15 8.08 3.92
N TYR A 44 21.26 8.10 4.91
CA TYR A 44 19.81 8.11 4.67
C TYR A 44 19.35 9.39 3.96
N ARG A 45 19.86 10.55 4.41
CA ARG A 45 19.43 11.86 3.91
C ARG A 45 20.59 12.82 3.71
N LYS A 46 21.33 12.60 2.62
CA LYS A 46 22.43 13.48 2.21
C LYS A 46 22.00 14.93 1.94
N TRP A 47 20.79 15.12 1.41
CA TRP A 47 20.24 16.44 1.11
C TRP A 47 18.96 16.71 1.89
N GLY A 48 18.89 17.91 2.47
CA GLY A 48 17.66 18.42 3.08
C GLY A 48 16.55 18.59 2.03
N PRO A 49 15.27 18.66 2.46
CA PRO A 49 14.15 18.81 1.53
C PRO A 49 14.20 20.13 0.75
N GLY A 50 14.72 21.19 1.39
CA GLY A 50 14.90 22.50 0.77
C GLY A 50 16.17 22.64 -0.07
N THR A 51 17.07 21.64 -0.03
CA THR A 51 18.38 21.69 -0.71
C THR A 51 18.49 20.56 -1.72
N ALA A 52 17.45 20.40 -2.54
CA ALA A 52 17.46 19.39 -3.60
C ALA A 52 18.61 19.67 -4.59
N PRO A 53 19.45 18.67 -4.93
CA PRO A 53 20.60 18.88 -5.81
C PRO A 53 20.20 19.15 -7.27
N LYS A 54 18.97 18.79 -7.64
CA LYS A 54 18.46 18.89 -9.01
C LYS A 54 17.27 19.84 -9.05
N ARG A 55 17.26 20.70 -10.07
CA ARG A 55 16.07 21.47 -10.44
C ARG A 55 15.06 20.54 -11.12
N VAL A 56 13.91 20.35 -10.49
CA VAL A 56 12.82 19.51 -11.01
C VAL A 56 11.75 20.40 -11.63
N TYR A 57 11.28 20.03 -12.82
CA TYR A 57 10.14 20.67 -13.49
C TYR A 57 8.99 19.68 -13.48
N ILE A 58 7.93 20.00 -12.74
CA ILE A 58 6.72 19.18 -12.67
C ILE A 58 5.75 19.69 -13.74
N PRO A 59 5.38 18.87 -14.74
CA PRO A 59 4.41 19.30 -15.74
C PRO A 59 3.04 19.48 -15.08
N HIS A 60 2.43 20.65 -15.29
CA HIS A 60 1.13 20.99 -14.70
C HIS A 60 -0.05 20.61 -15.63
N SER A 61 0.20 20.50 -16.93
CA SER A 61 -0.86 20.28 -17.92
C SER A 61 -0.36 19.41 -19.06
N GLU A 62 -1.27 18.67 -19.66
CA GLU A 62 -0.98 17.84 -20.82
C GLU A 62 -0.67 18.74 -22.04
N PRO A 63 0.28 18.35 -22.91
CA PRO A 63 0.70 19.16 -24.05
C PRO A 63 -0.45 19.61 -24.96
N ASP A 64 -1.42 18.71 -25.18
CA ASP A 64 -2.59 18.95 -26.03
C ASP A 64 -3.46 20.10 -25.52
N HIS A 65 -3.42 20.37 -24.22
CA HIS A 65 -4.24 21.38 -23.54
C HIS A 65 -3.48 22.68 -23.23
N VAL A 66 -2.18 22.76 -23.54
CA VAL A 66 -1.39 23.98 -23.35
C VAL A 66 -1.84 25.08 -24.31
N TYR A 67 -2.02 24.72 -25.59
CA TYR A 67 -2.43 25.68 -26.63
C TYR A 67 -3.92 25.59 -26.96
N ASN A 68 -4.52 24.39 -26.88
CA ASN A 68 -5.97 24.23 -27.03
C ASN A 68 -6.68 24.42 -25.69
N ILE A 69 -7.01 25.66 -25.36
CA ILE A 69 -7.57 26.07 -24.06
C ILE A 69 -9.10 25.92 -23.96
N LYS A 70 -9.74 25.25 -24.92
CA LYS A 70 -11.20 25.06 -24.91
C LYS A 70 -11.64 24.29 -23.67
N TYR A 71 -12.31 25.00 -22.76
CA TYR A 71 -12.69 24.43 -21.47
C TYR A 71 -13.96 23.56 -21.53
N TYR A 72 -14.93 23.90 -22.38
CA TYR A 72 -16.24 23.24 -22.40
C TYR A 72 -16.19 21.76 -22.81
N GLU A 73 -15.21 21.36 -23.62
CA GLU A 73 -15.00 19.95 -24.03
C GLU A 73 -14.40 19.13 -22.87
N ARG A 74 -13.59 19.76 -22.01
CA ARG A 74 -12.87 19.12 -20.91
C ARG A 74 -13.68 19.08 -19.60
N ASP A 75 -14.67 19.95 -19.43
CA ASP A 75 -15.42 20.10 -18.17
C ASP A 75 -16.31 18.88 -17.86
N SER A 76 -15.75 17.90 -17.15
CA SER A 76 -16.48 16.71 -16.70
C SER A 76 -17.48 17.02 -15.57
N ARG A 77 -17.31 18.13 -14.85
CA ARG A 77 -18.17 18.48 -13.71
C ARG A 77 -19.62 18.73 -14.12
N ARG A 78 -19.84 19.20 -15.35
CA ARG A 78 -21.16 19.53 -15.90
C ARG A 78 -21.79 18.39 -16.69
N GLN A 79 -21.11 17.25 -16.83
CA GLN A 79 -21.66 16.11 -17.54
C GLN A 79 -22.85 15.53 -16.76
N PRO A 80 -24.03 15.37 -17.39
CA PRO A 80 -25.21 14.83 -16.70
C PRO A 80 -24.96 13.36 -16.34
N ARG A 81 -25.33 12.96 -15.12
CA ARG A 81 -25.38 11.53 -14.76
C ARG A 81 -26.67 10.93 -15.29
N THR A 82 -26.57 10.01 -16.23
CA THR A 82 -27.72 9.21 -16.66
C THR A 82 -27.98 8.12 -15.63
N ARG A 83 -29.19 8.10 -15.05
CA ARG A 83 -29.70 6.97 -14.26
C ARG A 83 -30.87 6.36 -15.02
N SER A 84 -30.78 5.09 -15.36
CA SER A 84 -31.89 4.32 -15.94
C SER A 84 -32.44 3.38 -14.88
N ILE A 85 -33.75 3.42 -14.63
CA ILE A 85 -34.46 2.38 -13.89
C ILE A 85 -34.90 1.37 -14.93
N VAL A 86 -34.44 0.12 -14.78
CA VAL A 86 -34.89 -0.99 -15.61
C VAL A 86 -35.75 -1.88 -14.74
N GLN A 87 -37.00 -2.08 -15.14
CA GLN A 87 -37.86 -3.12 -14.56
C GLN A 87 -37.52 -4.41 -15.28
N PHE A 88 -37.05 -5.40 -14.53
CA PHE A 88 -36.78 -6.72 -15.06
C PHE A 88 -37.90 -7.67 -14.65
N ASP A 89 -38.34 -8.50 -15.59
CA ASP A 89 -39.23 -9.59 -15.25
C ASP A 89 -38.46 -10.70 -14.50
N PRO A 90 -39.09 -11.40 -13.53
CA PRO A 90 -38.40 -12.42 -12.72
C PRO A 90 -37.72 -13.53 -13.54
N LYS A 91 -38.28 -13.85 -14.72
CA LYS A 91 -37.72 -14.87 -15.62
C LYS A 91 -36.45 -14.38 -16.32
N GLU A 92 -36.37 -13.09 -16.65
CA GLU A 92 -35.21 -12.48 -17.30
C GLU A 92 -34.06 -12.35 -16.30
N MET A 93 -34.36 -12.05 -15.03
CA MET A 93 -33.37 -12.05 -13.96
C MET A 93 -32.74 -13.42 -13.76
N ALA A 94 -33.53 -14.50 -13.75
CA ALA A 94 -33.02 -15.86 -13.63
C ALA A 94 -32.09 -16.26 -14.80
N ALA A 95 -32.40 -15.80 -16.02
CA ALA A 95 -31.54 -16.03 -17.19
C ALA A 95 -30.22 -15.24 -17.12
N ILE A 96 -30.28 -13.97 -16.70
CA ILE A 96 -29.11 -13.10 -16.52
C ILE A 96 -28.21 -13.62 -15.38
N GLU A 97 -28.81 -14.16 -14.31
CA GLU A 97 -28.08 -14.77 -13.19
C GLU A 97 -27.42 -16.07 -13.61
N ALA A 98 -28.07 -16.91 -14.42
CA ALA A 98 -27.47 -18.12 -14.98
C ALA A 98 -26.29 -17.78 -15.91
N GLU A 99 -26.44 -16.80 -16.79
CA GLU A 99 -25.36 -16.33 -17.68
C GLU A 99 -24.19 -15.72 -16.88
N LYS A 100 -24.47 -14.96 -15.82
CA LYS A 100 -23.43 -14.39 -14.94
C LYS A 100 -22.74 -15.44 -14.06
N ALA A 101 -23.42 -16.52 -13.70
CA ALA A 101 -22.84 -17.61 -12.91
C ALA A 101 -21.74 -18.38 -13.68
N GLU A 102 -21.80 -18.35 -15.02
CA GLU A 102 -20.76 -18.94 -15.87
C GLU A 102 -19.50 -18.06 -16.00
N LEU A 103 -19.57 -16.77 -15.63
CA LEU A 103 -18.44 -15.85 -15.72
C LEU A 103 -17.59 -15.91 -14.44
N PRO A 104 -16.25 -15.82 -14.56
CA PRO A 104 -15.38 -15.72 -13.39
C PRO A 104 -15.73 -14.45 -12.59
N PRO A 105 -15.56 -14.47 -11.26
CA PRO A 105 -15.93 -13.33 -10.41
C PRO A 105 -15.20 -12.07 -10.89
N THR A 106 -15.98 -11.06 -11.28
CA THR A 106 -15.42 -9.79 -11.78
C THR A 106 -14.79 -9.03 -10.61
N PRO A 107 -13.48 -8.72 -10.65
CA PRO A 107 -12.82 -8.03 -9.55
C PRO A 107 -13.42 -6.63 -9.35
N GLY A 108 -13.86 -6.32 -8.12
CA GLY A 108 -14.33 -5.00 -7.71
C GLY A 108 -15.85 -4.78 -7.66
N ARG A 109 -16.68 -5.76 -8.06
CA ARG A 109 -18.13 -5.75 -7.76
C ARG A 109 -18.40 -6.57 -6.51
N TYR A 110 -18.53 -5.88 -5.38
CA TYR A 110 -19.17 -6.43 -4.18
C TYR A 110 -20.62 -5.94 -4.13
N TYR A 111 -21.45 -6.59 -3.32
CA TYR A 111 -22.82 -6.23 -2.86
C TYR A 111 -23.99 -6.93 -3.57
N GLY A 112 -24.68 -7.78 -2.79
CA GLY A 112 -26.12 -7.65 -2.60
C GLY A 112 -26.38 -6.76 -1.37
N GLU A 113 -27.35 -5.84 -1.46
CA GLU A 113 -27.79 -5.01 -0.33
C GLU A 113 -29.05 -5.62 0.28
N THR A 114 -28.91 -6.26 1.44
CA THR A 114 -30.03 -6.56 2.32
C THR A 114 -29.79 -5.90 3.67
N TRP A 115 -30.72 -5.02 4.05
CA TRP A 115 -30.76 -4.34 5.35
C TRP A 115 -29.51 -3.52 5.71
N GLY A 116 -28.95 -2.79 4.74
CA GLY A 116 -27.88 -1.81 4.99
C GLY A 116 -26.53 -2.39 5.41
N ARG A 117 -26.34 -3.71 5.40
CA ARG A 117 -25.02 -4.34 5.53
C ARG A 117 -24.48 -4.79 4.18
N ARG A 118 -23.20 -4.51 3.97
CA ARG A 118 -22.41 -4.95 2.82
C ARG A 118 -21.66 -6.21 3.22
N VAL A 119 -22.02 -7.36 2.64
CA VAL A 119 -21.34 -8.65 2.87
C VAL A 119 -20.84 -9.19 1.52
N PRO A 120 -19.60 -9.71 1.43
CA PRO A 120 -19.13 -10.39 0.23
C PRO A 120 -19.83 -11.75 0.05
N LEU A 121 -20.09 -12.15 -1.20
CA LEU A 121 -20.86 -13.37 -1.54
C LEU A 121 -20.22 -14.68 -1.04
N ASN A 122 -18.95 -14.65 -0.64
CA ASN A 122 -18.22 -15.81 -0.15
C ASN A 122 -18.30 -15.98 1.38
N ASP A 123 -18.91 -15.05 2.09
CA ASP A 123 -19.10 -15.12 3.53
C ASP A 123 -20.43 -15.81 3.82
N VAL A 124 -20.45 -17.14 3.60
CA VAL A 124 -21.43 -18.00 4.26
C VAL A 124 -21.09 -17.88 5.74
N GLY A 125 -21.92 -17.16 6.49
CA GLY A 125 -21.76 -16.92 7.91
C GLY A 125 -21.37 -18.20 8.63
N THR A 126 -20.07 -18.35 8.84
CA THR A 126 -19.51 -19.34 9.72
C THR A 126 -19.25 -18.53 11.00
N ASP A 127 -19.92 -18.94 12.06
CA ASP A 127 -19.91 -18.27 13.36
C ASP A 127 -18.59 -18.56 14.12
N ASP A 128 -17.42 -18.34 13.51
CA ASP A 128 -16.12 -18.71 14.10
C ASP A 128 -15.50 -17.61 14.97
N GLY A 129 -16.08 -16.41 15.04
CA GLY A 129 -15.72 -15.40 16.04
C GLY A 129 -14.29 -14.83 15.99
N TYR A 130 -13.54 -14.97 14.89
CA TYR A 130 -12.19 -14.37 14.76
C TYR A 130 -12.07 -13.47 13.53
N THR A 131 -11.65 -12.21 13.76
CA THR A 131 -11.30 -11.22 12.74
C THR A 131 -9.83 -11.33 12.34
N HIS A 132 -9.55 -11.52 11.04
CA HIS A 132 -8.29 -11.16 10.39
C HIS A 132 -8.49 -9.94 9.49
#